data_AF-A0A6L8FTJ9-F1
#
_entry.id   AF-A0A6L8FTJ9-F1
#
_cell.length_a   1.000
_cell.length_b   1.000
_cell.length_c   1.000
_cell.angle_alpha   90.00
_cell.angle_beta   90.00
_cell.angle_gamma   90.00
#
_symmetry.space_group_name_H-M   'P 1'
#
loop_
_entity.id
_entity.type
_entity.pdbx_description
1 polymer ?
#
loop_
_entity_poly.entity_id
_entity_poly.type
_entity_poly.pdbx_seq_one_letter_code
_entity_poly.pdbx_strand_id
1 'polypeptide(L)'
;MVRVEGNIPFVEPPQWAVLERSLIDLMDASVHPLMERYVRPDGSVLWPPTEDFSSIDGLDDAYESFHNWPLFYLMGGGEHMLEYSHRTWEGITRQFTRYDTGHGHPMVVKEYEQGYDWMHQGEGYLFFYLLCLADPTEKNVERAKRYAGFYLNEDPEAPNYDAEKKLIRCAHNGSMGPAHRNFEKHYTVYRYAQWKPWPLPFHDIPGIETVVDLQKPGM
;
A
#
# COMPACT_ATOMS: atom_id res chain seq x y z
N MET A 1 -6.64 -26.31 20.33
CA MET A 1 -5.49 -26.49 19.43
C MET A 1 -5.61 -27.87 18.81
N VAL A 2 -5.86 -27.95 17.51
CA VAL A 2 -5.91 -29.23 16.80
C VAL A 2 -4.47 -29.65 16.50
N ARG A 3 -4.05 -30.80 17.00
CA ARG A 3 -2.74 -31.36 16.71
C ARG A 3 -2.89 -32.29 15.50
N VAL A 4 -2.27 -31.89 14.38
CA VAL A 4 -2.17 -32.72 13.17
C VAL A 4 -0.80 -33.41 13.21
N GLU A 5 -0.78 -34.73 13.05
CA GLU A 5 0.44 -35.53 13.00
C GLU A 5 0.51 -36.26 11.67
N GLY A 6 1.55 -35.98 10.88
CA GLY A 6 1.78 -36.65 9.60
C GLY A 6 2.39 -38.02 9.82
N ASN A 7 1.58 -39.07 9.77
CA ASN A 7 2.01 -40.47 9.95
C ASN A 7 1.87 -41.33 8.68
N ILE A 8 1.43 -40.75 7.56
CA ILE A 8 1.33 -41.41 6.26
C ILE A 8 2.46 -40.87 5.36
N PRO A 9 3.36 -41.73 4.85
CA PRO A 9 4.42 -41.29 3.94
C PRO A 9 3.83 -40.78 2.62
N PHE A 10 4.35 -39.65 2.15
CA PHE A 10 3.99 -39.05 0.86
C PHE A 10 4.93 -39.58 -0.22
N VAL A 11 4.65 -40.79 -0.71
CA VAL A 11 5.58 -41.58 -1.53
C VAL A 11 5.56 -41.21 -3.02
N GLU A 12 4.43 -40.70 -3.52
CA GLU A 12 4.24 -40.30 -4.93
C GLU A 12 3.51 -38.95 -4.99
N PRO A 13 4.24 -37.82 -4.87
CA PRO A 13 3.62 -36.51 -4.98
C PRO A 13 2.98 -36.34 -6.37
N PRO A 14 1.77 -35.76 -6.47
CA PRO A 14 1.19 -35.46 -7.76
C PRO A 14 2.07 -34.44 -8.50
N GLN A 15 2.14 -34.55 -9.82
CA GLN A 15 3.04 -33.74 -10.64
C GLN A 15 2.89 -32.23 -10.38
N TRP A 16 1.67 -31.74 -10.17
CA TRP A 16 1.42 -30.32 -9.91
C TRP A 16 2.16 -29.83 -8.65
N ALA A 17 2.28 -30.64 -7.60
CA ALA A 17 2.91 -30.24 -6.34
C ALA A 17 4.43 -30.10 -6.50
N VAL A 18 5.03 -31.01 -7.30
CA VAL A 18 6.46 -30.93 -7.63
C VAL A 18 6.75 -29.69 -8.48
N LEU A 19 5.86 -29.38 -9.44
CA LEU A 19 6.00 -28.19 -10.28
C LEU A 19 5.79 -26.90 -9.51
N GLU A 20 4.81 -26.86 -8.59
CA GLU A 20 4.60 -25.71 -7.71
C GLU A 20 5.82 -25.44 -6.82
N ARG A 21 6.40 -26.47 -6.19
CA ARG A 21 7.64 -26.30 -5.43
C ARG A 21 8.80 -25.80 -6.29
N SER A 22 8.94 -26.34 -7.50
CA SER A 22 9.96 -25.90 -8.46
C SER A 22 9.77 -24.44 -8.89
N LEU A 23 8.51 -24.00 -9.03
CA LEU A 23 8.17 -22.60 -9.31
C LEU A 23 8.54 -21.69 -8.14
N ILE A 24 8.22 -22.09 -6.90
CA ILE A 24 8.59 -21.32 -5.71
C ILE A 24 10.12 -21.20 -5.62
N ASP A 25 10.87 -22.29 -5.81
CA ASP A 25 12.34 -22.26 -5.78
C ASP A 25 12.93 -21.31 -6.83
N LEU A 26 12.35 -21.29 -8.03
CA LEU A 26 12.76 -20.37 -9.09
C LEU A 26 12.44 -18.91 -8.74
N MET A 27 11.26 -18.65 -8.19
CA MET A 27 10.85 -17.32 -7.74
C MET A 27 11.74 -16.83 -6.59
N ASP A 28 12.06 -17.69 -5.62
CA ASP A 28 12.94 -17.41 -4.49
C ASP A 28 14.32 -16.92 -4.94
N ALA A 29 14.90 -17.55 -5.97
CA ALA A 29 16.20 -17.15 -6.51
C ALA A 29 16.14 -15.88 -7.37
N SER A 30 14.99 -15.59 -7.98
CA SER A 30 14.82 -14.47 -8.92
C SER A 30 14.84 -13.09 -8.26
N VAL A 31 14.67 -13.02 -6.93
CA VAL A 31 14.61 -11.75 -6.20
C VAL A 31 15.99 -11.08 -6.07
N HIS A 32 17.10 -11.83 -6.08
CA HIS A 32 18.41 -11.27 -5.78
C HIS A 32 18.88 -10.20 -6.78
N PRO A 33 18.74 -10.39 -8.11
CA PRO A 33 19.06 -9.33 -9.08
C PRO A 33 18.21 -8.07 -8.91
N LEU A 34 16.94 -8.21 -8.48
CA LEU A 34 16.08 -7.07 -8.18
C LEU A 34 16.61 -6.29 -6.97
N MET A 35 16.95 -7.00 -5.88
CA MET A 35 17.51 -6.36 -4.69
C MET A 35 18.83 -5.65 -4.99
N GLU A 36 19.72 -6.29 -5.76
CA GLU A 36 21.01 -5.69 -6.14
C GLU A 36 20.84 -4.43 -6.99
N ARG A 37 19.85 -4.43 -7.90
CA ARG A 37 19.70 -3.36 -8.88
C ARG A 37 18.85 -2.19 -8.41
N TYR A 38 17.84 -2.43 -7.57
CA TYR A 38 16.79 -1.44 -7.30
C TYR A 38 16.61 -1.07 -5.83
N VAL A 39 17.27 -1.79 -4.91
CA VAL A 39 17.13 -1.56 -3.47
C VAL A 39 18.50 -1.29 -2.85
N ARG A 40 18.62 -0.20 -2.09
CA ARG A 40 19.86 0.12 -1.37
C ARG A 40 20.03 -0.82 -0.16
N PRO A 41 21.25 -0.96 0.38
CA PRO A 41 21.50 -1.82 1.54
C PRO A 41 20.63 -1.53 2.77
N ASP A 42 20.17 -0.27 2.91
CA ASP A 42 19.31 0.17 4.01
C ASP A 42 17.80 -0.05 3.75
N GLY A 43 17.46 -0.69 2.63
CA GLY A 43 16.09 -0.99 2.19
C GLY A 43 15.39 0.13 1.42
N SER A 44 15.99 1.32 1.29
CA SER A 44 15.41 2.39 0.49
C SER A 44 15.44 2.04 -1.00
N VAL A 45 14.44 2.48 -1.76
CA VAL A 45 14.36 2.26 -3.21
C VAL A 45 15.00 3.42 -3.97
N LEU A 46 15.39 3.18 -5.23
CA LEU A 46 16.09 4.20 -6.03
C LEU A 46 15.21 5.40 -6.40
N TRP A 47 13.89 5.21 -6.46
CA TRP A 47 12.92 6.29 -6.68
C TRP A 47 12.52 6.93 -5.33
N PRO A 48 12.20 8.23 -5.26
CA PRO A 48 12.34 9.25 -6.30
C PRO A 48 13.82 9.53 -6.66
N PRO A 49 14.11 9.82 -7.95
CA PRO A 49 15.49 9.98 -8.42
C PRO A 49 16.13 11.32 -8.04
N THR A 50 15.35 12.30 -7.57
CA THR A 50 15.83 13.64 -7.20
C THR A 50 15.56 13.95 -5.73
N GLU A 51 16.42 14.74 -5.11
CA GLU A 51 16.28 15.14 -3.70
C GLU A 51 15.17 16.18 -3.48
N ASP A 52 14.82 16.94 -4.52
CA ASP A 52 13.77 17.95 -4.51
C ASP A 52 12.39 17.41 -4.90
N PHE A 53 12.25 16.08 -5.02
CA PHE A 53 10.97 15.46 -5.31
C PHE A 53 9.92 15.90 -4.28
N SER A 54 8.76 16.30 -4.80
CA SER A 54 7.64 16.74 -3.99
C SER A 54 6.31 16.32 -4.59
N SER A 55 5.54 15.56 -3.83
CA SER A 55 4.24 15.03 -4.25
C SER A 55 3.44 14.55 -3.04
N ILE A 56 2.12 14.58 -3.14
CA ILE A 56 1.22 13.83 -2.23
C ILE A 56 1.05 12.37 -2.66
N ASP A 57 1.55 12.01 -3.85
CA ASP A 57 1.30 10.78 -4.59
C ASP A 57 2.59 10.00 -4.88
N GLY A 58 2.49 8.68 -4.99
CA GLY A 58 3.55 7.73 -5.37
C GLY A 58 4.26 7.02 -4.22
N LEU A 59 3.89 7.26 -2.95
CA LEU A 59 4.45 6.52 -1.82
C LEU A 59 3.99 5.04 -1.82
N ASP A 60 2.73 4.82 -2.15
CA ASP A 60 2.08 3.54 -2.39
C ASP A 60 2.85 2.69 -3.42
N ASP A 61 3.22 3.26 -4.58
CA ASP A 61 4.03 2.58 -5.62
C ASP A 61 5.32 1.96 -5.04
N ALA A 62 5.96 2.65 -4.09
CA ALA A 62 7.18 2.17 -3.46
C ALA A 62 6.92 0.93 -2.59
N TYR A 63 5.79 0.89 -1.86
CA TYR A 63 5.38 -0.29 -1.09
C TYR A 63 4.86 -1.42 -1.98
N GLU A 64 4.08 -1.09 -3.01
CA GLU A 64 3.49 -2.04 -3.95
C GLU A 64 4.52 -2.88 -4.68
N SER A 65 5.72 -2.34 -4.90
CA SER A 65 6.85 -3.08 -5.46
C SER A 65 7.18 -4.38 -4.70
N PHE A 66 6.74 -4.50 -3.44
CA PHE A 66 7.08 -5.59 -2.53
C PHE A 66 5.87 -6.26 -1.84
N HIS A 67 4.64 -5.80 -2.09
CA HIS A 67 3.48 -6.13 -1.25
C HIS A 67 3.19 -7.62 -1.10
N ASN A 68 3.44 -8.43 -2.14
CA ASN A 68 3.18 -9.88 -2.12
C ASN A 68 4.30 -10.72 -1.48
N TRP A 69 5.43 -10.14 -1.10
CA TRP A 69 6.57 -10.90 -0.58
C TRP A 69 6.29 -11.60 0.77
N PRO A 70 5.60 -10.98 1.75
CA PRO A 70 5.23 -11.68 2.96
C PRO A 70 4.25 -12.82 2.71
N LEU A 71 3.31 -12.65 1.76
CA LEU A 71 2.40 -13.71 1.34
C LEU A 71 3.16 -14.87 0.68
N PHE A 72 4.13 -14.55 -0.19
CA PHE A 72 4.97 -15.55 -0.84
C PHE A 72 5.78 -16.36 0.17
N TYR A 73 6.36 -15.71 1.19
CA TYR A 73 6.97 -16.38 2.34
C TYR A 73 5.98 -17.34 3.04
N LEU A 74 4.77 -16.88 3.35
CA LEU A 74 3.73 -17.71 3.98
C LEU A 74 3.32 -18.93 3.13
N MET A 75 3.41 -18.82 1.80
CA MET A 75 3.13 -19.92 0.85
C MET A 75 4.32 -20.88 0.68
N GLY A 76 5.44 -20.67 1.39
CA GLY A 76 6.60 -21.53 1.37
C GLY A 76 7.81 -20.97 0.63
N GLY A 77 7.83 -19.67 0.31
CA GLY A 77 9.05 -18.97 -0.09
C GLY A 77 10.08 -18.95 1.05
N GLY A 78 11.34 -18.67 0.70
CA GLY A 78 12.46 -18.71 1.65
C GLY A 78 12.41 -17.62 2.72
N GLU A 79 13.09 -17.85 3.85
CA GLU A 79 13.15 -16.91 4.98
C GLU A 79 13.65 -15.51 4.57
N HIS A 80 14.54 -15.44 3.58
CA HIS A 80 15.05 -14.19 3.02
C HIS A 80 13.94 -13.30 2.44
N MET A 81 12.82 -13.87 2.02
CA MET A 81 11.67 -13.09 1.54
C MET A 81 11.01 -12.30 2.67
N LEU A 82 10.91 -12.88 3.87
CA LEU A 82 10.44 -12.16 5.05
C LEU A 82 11.46 -11.09 5.49
N GLU A 83 12.74 -11.42 5.48
CA GLU A 83 13.81 -10.45 5.79
C GLU A 83 13.80 -9.25 4.84
N TYR A 84 13.66 -9.51 3.53
CA TYR A 84 13.58 -8.46 2.53
C TYR A 84 12.29 -7.64 2.64
N SER A 85 11.18 -8.27 3.03
CA SER A 85 9.92 -7.58 3.31
C SER A 85 10.09 -6.57 4.44
N HIS A 86 10.65 -6.99 5.58
CA HIS A 86 10.97 -6.06 6.67
C HIS A 86 11.93 -4.96 6.22
N ARG A 87 13.03 -5.33 5.55
CA ARG A 87 14.05 -4.37 5.12
C ARG A 87 13.47 -3.28 4.21
N THR A 88 12.69 -3.67 3.21
CA THR A 88 12.08 -2.72 2.27
C THR A 88 11.01 -1.87 2.94
N TRP A 89 10.16 -2.46 3.79
CA TRP A 89 9.18 -1.71 4.59
C TRP A 89 9.84 -0.61 5.43
N GLU A 90 10.88 -0.95 6.21
CA GLU A 90 11.62 0.03 7.03
C GLU A 90 12.34 1.07 6.18
N GLY A 91 12.92 0.62 5.05
CA GLY A 91 13.65 1.45 4.11
C GLY A 91 12.78 2.54 3.50
N ILE A 92 11.64 2.14 2.93
CA ILE A 92 10.66 3.03 2.32
C ILE A 92 10.06 3.95 3.38
N THR A 93 9.57 3.41 4.50
CA THR A 93 8.97 4.20 5.58
C THR A 93 9.90 5.32 6.03
N ARG A 94 11.20 5.02 6.19
CA ARG A 94 12.22 6.00 6.57
C ARG A 94 12.56 6.96 5.43
N GLN A 95 12.70 6.47 4.21
CA GLN A 95 13.06 7.26 3.03
C GLN A 95 12.05 8.39 2.82
N PHE A 96 10.76 8.08 2.89
CA PHE A 96 9.68 9.01 2.61
C PHE A 96 9.33 9.97 3.75
N THR A 97 10.08 9.94 4.86
CA THR A 97 10.05 11.01 5.88
C THR A 97 10.77 12.28 5.42
N ARG A 98 11.43 12.25 4.25
CA ARG A 98 12.29 13.34 3.75
C ARG A 98 11.69 14.14 2.59
N TYR A 99 10.75 13.55 1.84
CA TYR A 99 10.17 14.19 0.66
C TYR A 99 8.94 15.01 1.05
N ASP A 100 8.95 16.29 0.69
CA ASP A 100 7.86 17.22 0.98
C ASP A 100 6.63 16.93 0.12
N THR A 101 5.44 17.01 0.69
CA THR A 101 4.18 16.80 -0.05
C THR A 101 3.78 17.97 -0.95
N GLY A 102 4.58 19.03 -0.97
CA GLY A 102 4.26 20.33 -1.54
C GLY A 102 3.41 21.18 -0.59
N HIS A 103 3.24 20.72 0.65
CA HIS A 103 2.49 21.39 1.71
C HIS A 103 3.36 21.69 2.95
N GLY A 104 4.69 21.57 2.85
CA GLY A 104 5.62 21.92 3.94
C GLY A 104 5.78 20.83 5.01
N HIS A 105 5.42 19.58 4.69
CA HIS A 105 5.53 18.42 5.57
C HIS A 105 5.76 17.14 4.73
N PRO A 106 6.35 16.07 5.32
CA PRO A 106 6.79 14.92 4.57
C PRO A 106 5.67 13.91 4.25
N MET A 107 5.86 13.09 3.22
CA MET A 107 4.89 12.06 2.82
C MET A 107 4.57 11.04 3.92
N VAL A 108 5.60 10.62 4.69
CA VAL A 108 5.44 9.74 5.86
C VAL A 108 5.59 10.53 7.16
N VAL A 109 4.56 10.45 8.01
CA VAL A 109 4.51 11.00 9.37
C VAL A 109 4.02 9.91 10.32
N LYS A 110 4.66 9.73 11.48
CA LYS A 110 4.30 8.68 12.46
C LYS A 110 4.28 7.25 11.88
N GLU A 111 5.21 6.96 10.95
CA GLU A 111 5.32 5.72 10.17
C GLU A 111 4.11 5.43 9.25
N TYR A 112 3.28 6.42 8.95
CA TYR A 112 2.08 6.27 8.12
C TYR A 112 1.98 7.45 7.15
N GLU A 113 1.22 7.29 6.08
CA GLU A 113 1.05 8.32 5.08
C GLU A 113 0.26 9.50 5.66
N GLN A 114 0.77 10.71 5.44
CA GLN A 114 0.29 11.90 6.14
C GLN A 114 -1.15 12.28 5.77
N GLY A 115 -1.62 11.92 4.56
CA GLY A 115 -2.88 12.42 4.03
C GLY A 115 -2.98 12.26 2.51
N TYR A 116 -3.35 11.07 2.04
CA TYR A 116 -3.64 10.78 0.63
C TYR A 116 -4.98 10.03 0.50
N ASP A 117 -5.44 9.72 -0.71
CA ASP A 117 -6.73 9.02 -0.84
C ASP A 117 -6.63 7.57 -0.36
N TRP A 118 -7.75 7.09 0.18
CA TRP A 118 -7.83 5.79 0.82
C TRP A 118 -7.50 4.61 -0.11
N MET A 119 -7.71 4.75 -1.43
CA MET A 119 -7.52 3.66 -2.37
C MET A 119 -6.02 3.37 -2.53
N HIS A 120 -5.24 4.36 -2.94
CA HIS A 120 -3.78 4.26 -3.08
C HIS A 120 -3.09 3.94 -1.73
N GLN A 121 -3.53 4.59 -0.64
CA GLN A 121 -3.07 4.22 0.70
C GLN A 121 -3.30 2.72 0.99
N GLY A 122 -4.46 2.21 0.64
CA GLY A 122 -4.82 0.80 0.81
C GLY A 122 -3.94 -0.15 0.00
N GLU A 123 -3.57 0.22 -1.23
CA GLU A 123 -2.67 -0.56 -2.09
C GLU A 123 -1.28 -0.67 -1.45
N GLY A 124 -0.72 0.44 -0.98
CA GLY A 124 0.53 0.44 -0.23
C GLY A 124 0.45 -0.36 1.08
N TYR A 125 -0.65 -0.25 1.83
CA TYR A 125 -0.82 -0.96 3.12
C TYR A 125 -1.17 -2.43 3.00
N LEU A 126 -1.52 -2.93 1.81
CA LEU A 126 -1.60 -4.37 1.59
C LEU A 126 -0.28 -5.06 1.95
N PHE A 127 0.86 -4.39 1.69
CA PHE A 127 2.18 -4.87 2.10
C PHE A 127 2.28 -5.01 3.62
N PHE A 128 1.83 -4.01 4.38
CA PHE A 128 1.84 -4.03 5.84
C PHE A 128 0.95 -5.13 6.41
N TYR A 129 -0.26 -5.31 5.87
CA TYR A 129 -1.18 -6.33 6.34
C TYR A 129 -0.61 -7.74 6.16
N LEU A 130 0.00 -7.99 5.00
CA LEU A 130 0.67 -9.26 4.73
C LEU A 130 1.92 -9.44 5.61
N LEU A 131 2.68 -8.37 5.87
CA LEU A 131 3.83 -8.41 6.77
C LEU A 131 3.43 -8.74 8.22
N CYS A 132 2.35 -8.14 8.72
CA CYS A 132 1.78 -8.46 10.03
C CYS A 132 1.25 -9.90 10.10
N LEU A 133 0.68 -10.41 9.01
CA LEU A 133 0.24 -11.80 8.93
C LEU A 133 1.42 -12.77 8.95
N ALA A 134 2.51 -12.44 8.25
CA ALA A 134 3.71 -13.25 8.18
C ALA A 134 4.53 -13.23 9.47
N ASP A 135 4.55 -12.09 10.16
CA ASP A 135 5.39 -11.89 11.35
C ASP A 135 4.73 -10.92 12.36
N PRO A 136 3.84 -11.43 13.25
CA PRO A 136 3.11 -10.62 14.22
C PRO A 136 3.96 -10.29 15.47
N THR A 137 5.15 -9.72 15.27
CA THR A 137 6.02 -9.24 16.36
C THR A 137 5.38 -8.08 17.13
N GLU A 138 5.88 -7.83 18.35
CA GLU A 138 5.48 -6.66 19.17
C GLU A 138 5.55 -5.35 18.37
N LYS A 139 6.58 -5.17 17.54
CA LYS A 139 6.76 -3.98 16.70
C LYS A 139 5.61 -3.80 15.71
N ASN A 140 5.23 -4.89 15.04
CA ASN A 140 4.15 -4.89 14.05
C ASN A 140 2.77 -4.74 14.71
N VAL A 141 2.59 -5.31 15.91
CA VAL A 141 1.37 -5.14 16.73
C VAL A 141 1.21 -3.68 17.15
N GLU A 142 2.27 -3.04 17.64
CA GLU A 142 2.22 -1.63 18.05
C GLU A 142 1.99 -0.68 16.85
N ARG A 143 2.57 -0.98 15.67
CA ARG A 143 2.22 -0.27 14.43
C ARG A 143 0.75 -0.42 14.07
N ALA A 144 0.23 -1.65 14.07
CA ALA A 144 -1.16 -1.91 13.73
C ALA A 144 -2.12 -1.17 14.67
N LYS A 145 -1.84 -1.16 15.97
CA LYS A 145 -2.60 -0.37 16.95
C LYS A 145 -2.52 1.13 16.65
N ARG A 146 -1.32 1.67 16.40
CA ARG A 146 -1.17 3.10 16.10
C ARG A 146 -1.90 3.50 14.81
N TYR A 147 -1.82 2.68 13.76
CA TYR A 147 -2.51 2.94 12.51
C TYR A 147 -4.04 2.90 12.69
N ALA A 148 -4.55 1.93 13.45
CA ALA A 148 -5.96 1.92 13.85
C ALA A 148 -6.32 3.16 14.69
N GLY A 149 -5.43 3.59 15.58
CA GLY A 149 -5.58 4.77 16.44
C GLY A 149 -5.85 6.07 15.67
N PHE A 150 -5.32 6.22 14.46
CA PHE A 150 -5.64 7.34 13.57
C PHE A 150 -7.12 7.38 13.14
N TYR A 151 -7.83 6.26 13.20
CA TYR A 151 -9.25 6.14 12.83
C TYR A 151 -10.16 5.88 14.04
N LEU A 152 -9.59 5.57 15.20
CA LEU A 152 -10.27 5.50 16.49
C LEU A 152 -10.22 6.83 17.27
N ASN A 153 -9.62 7.88 16.67
CA ASN A 153 -9.38 9.19 17.30
C ASN A 153 -8.53 9.09 18.58
N GLU A 154 -7.61 8.13 18.65
CA GLU A 154 -6.65 8.00 19.76
C GLU A 154 -5.50 9.01 19.65
N ASP A 155 -5.22 9.46 18.43
CA ASP A 155 -4.28 10.55 18.15
C ASP A 155 -5.05 11.87 17.96
N PRO A 156 -4.92 12.85 18.88
CA PRO A 156 -5.62 14.12 18.78
C PRO A 156 -5.18 14.99 17.60
N GLU A 157 -4.01 14.73 17.02
CA GLU A 157 -3.51 15.45 15.83
C GLU A 157 -4.01 14.83 14.52
N ALA A 158 -4.65 13.64 14.57
CA ALA A 158 -5.19 12.95 13.41
C ALA A 158 -6.68 12.56 13.59
N PRO A 159 -7.61 13.53 13.72
CA PRO A 159 -9.01 13.25 13.96
C PRO A 159 -9.74 12.83 12.67
N ASN A 160 -9.39 11.68 12.09
CA ASN A 160 -9.93 11.22 10.80
C ASN A 160 -11.41 10.83 10.87
N TYR A 161 -11.92 10.46 12.04
CA TYR A 161 -13.27 9.90 12.19
C TYR A 161 -14.21 10.85 12.97
N ASP A 162 -15.41 11.06 12.44
CA ASP A 162 -16.54 11.66 13.15
C ASP A 162 -17.43 10.55 13.72
N ALA A 163 -17.39 10.36 15.05
CA ALA A 163 -18.13 9.30 15.73
C ALA A 163 -19.64 9.54 15.78
N GLU A 164 -20.09 10.80 15.73
CA GLU A 164 -21.52 11.14 15.72
C GLU A 164 -22.12 10.83 14.35
N LYS A 165 -21.42 11.24 13.28
CA LYS A 165 -21.86 11.03 11.89
C LYS A 165 -21.45 9.68 11.31
N LYS A 166 -20.59 8.94 12.02
CA LYS A 166 -19.97 7.68 11.57
C LYS A 166 -19.30 7.82 10.21
N LEU A 167 -18.48 8.86 10.08
CA LEU A 167 -17.92 9.28 8.79
C LEU A 167 -16.41 9.52 8.88
N ILE A 168 -15.68 9.10 7.86
CA ILE A 168 -14.31 9.59 7.62
C ILE A 168 -14.41 11.04 7.11
N ARG A 169 -13.77 11.98 7.81
CA ARG A 169 -13.99 13.42 7.62
C ARG A 169 -13.50 13.97 6.28
N CYS A 170 -12.60 13.27 5.61
CA CYS A 170 -12.06 13.68 4.31
C CYS A 170 -11.67 12.45 3.48
N ALA A 171 -11.91 12.49 2.17
CA ALA A 171 -11.52 11.41 1.27
C ALA A 171 -9.99 11.22 1.19
N HIS A 172 -9.23 12.30 1.42
CA HIS A 172 -7.80 12.21 1.70
C HIS A 172 -7.57 12.34 3.20
N ASN A 173 -6.93 11.37 3.83
CA ASN A 173 -6.81 11.27 5.28
C ASN A 173 -5.54 10.46 5.66
N GLY A 174 -5.14 10.47 6.92
CA GLY A 174 -3.91 9.77 7.33
C GLY A 174 -3.38 10.22 8.68
N SER A 175 -2.08 10.11 8.89
CA SER A 175 -1.44 10.41 10.18
C SER A 175 -1.36 11.88 10.55
N MET A 176 -1.69 12.79 9.63
CA MET A 176 -1.91 14.22 9.90
C MET A 176 -3.40 14.60 9.80
N GLY A 177 -4.30 13.63 9.94
CA GLY A 177 -5.73 13.86 9.96
C GLY A 177 -6.34 14.16 8.59
N PRO A 178 -7.56 14.74 8.58
CA PRO A 178 -8.28 15.09 7.35
C PRO A 178 -7.49 16.06 6.47
N ALA A 179 -7.18 15.65 5.23
CA ALA A 179 -6.29 16.38 4.33
C ALA A 179 -7.04 17.25 3.30
N HIS A 180 -7.89 18.17 3.77
CA HIS A 180 -8.64 19.09 2.89
C HIS A 180 -7.71 19.95 2.00
N ARG A 181 -6.49 20.23 2.47
CA ARG A 181 -5.43 20.95 1.74
C ARG A 181 -5.13 20.39 0.34
N ASN A 182 -5.33 19.09 0.12
CA ASN A 182 -4.99 18.46 -1.16
C ASN A 182 -5.94 18.89 -2.28
N PHE A 183 -7.19 19.21 -1.96
CA PHE A 183 -8.20 19.58 -2.95
C PHE A 183 -8.00 20.97 -3.54
N GLU A 184 -7.49 21.90 -2.74
CA GLU A 184 -7.22 23.28 -3.16
C GLU A 184 -6.08 23.37 -4.17
N LYS A 185 -5.12 22.43 -4.10
CA LYS A 185 -3.90 22.46 -4.91
C LYS A 185 -3.91 21.45 -6.06
N HIS A 186 -4.38 20.23 -5.82
CA HIS A 186 -4.20 19.11 -6.75
C HIS A 186 -5.49 18.71 -7.49
N TYR A 187 -6.67 18.99 -6.93
CA TYR A 187 -7.96 18.46 -7.42
C TYR A 187 -9.02 19.52 -7.67
N THR A 188 -8.62 20.65 -8.26
CA THR A 188 -9.45 21.85 -8.39
C THR A 188 -10.49 21.81 -9.52
N VAL A 189 -10.36 20.92 -10.52
CA VAL A 189 -11.25 20.90 -11.69
C VAL A 189 -11.43 19.48 -12.24
N TYR A 190 -12.67 19.09 -12.56
CA TYR A 190 -12.95 17.92 -13.39
C TYR A 190 -12.34 18.14 -14.78
N ARG A 191 -11.31 17.39 -15.12
CA ARG A 191 -10.60 17.52 -16.40
C ARG A 191 -11.18 16.52 -17.39
N TYR A 192 -12.34 16.84 -17.99
CA TYR A 192 -12.97 16.02 -19.04
C TYR A 192 -11.97 15.52 -20.08
N ALA A 193 -11.01 16.36 -20.49
CA ALA A 193 -9.96 15.98 -21.44
C ALA A 193 -9.07 14.80 -20.98
N GLN A 194 -8.90 14.61 -19.66
CA GLN A 194 -8.14 13.49 -19.08
C GLN A 194 -9.01 12.24 -18.90
N TRP A 195 -10.31 12.42 -18.64
CA TRP A 195 -11.25 11.31 -18.49
C TRP A 195 -11.71 10.75 -19.83
N LYS A 196 -11.78 11.59 -20.87
CA LYS A 196 -12.38 11.19 -22.15
C LYS A 196 -11.76 9.98 -22.87
N PRO A 197 -10.47 9.63 -22.69
CA PRO A 197 -9.90 8.44 -23.30
C PRO A 197 -10.41 7.13 -22.68
N TRP A 198 -10.97 7.18 -21.46
CA TRP A 198 -11.42 6.00 -20.73
C TRP A 198 -12.92 5.75 -20.96
N PRO A 199 -13.37 4.49 -20.93
CA PRO A 199 -14.79 4.17 -21.03
C PRO A 199 -15.58 4.72 -19.83
N LEU A 200 -16.91 4.77 -19.96
CA LEU A 200 -17.77 5.10 -18.83
C LEU A 200 -17.54 4.13 -17.67
N PRO A 201 -17.36 4.61 -16.43
CA PRO A 201 -17.22 3.74 -15.27
C PRO A 201 -18.53 3.00 -14.93
N PHE A 202 -19.67 3.58 -15.32
CA PHE A 202 -21.01 3.07 -15.10
C PHE A 202 -21.82 3.20 -16.40
N HIS A 203 -22.45 2.12 -16.84
CA HIS A 203 -23.23 2.06 -18.08
C HIS A 203 -24.75 2.15 -17.84
N ASP A 204 -25.15 2.32 -16.59
CA ASP A 204 -26.52 2.23 -16.10
C ASP A 204 -27.04 3.57 -15.55
N ILE A 205 -26.31 4.67 -15.77
CA ILE A 205 -26.73 6.01 -15.36
C ILE A 205 -27.66 6.59 -16.44
N PRO A 206 -28.95 6.85 -16.14
CA PRO A 206 -29.86 7.47 -17.11
C PRO A 206 -29.34 8.82 -17.60
N GLY A 207 -29.33 9.01 -18.93
CA GLY A 207 -28.83 10.24 -19.57
C GLY A 207 -27.32 10.27 -19.82
N ILE A 208 -26.58 9.22 -19.44
CA ILE A 208 -25.14 9.09 -19.67
C ILE A 208 -24.87 7.83 -20.51
N GLU A 209 -24.88 7.97 -21.84
CA GLU A 209 -24.63 6.86 -22.78
C GLU A 209 -23.18 6.85 -23.26
N THR A 210 -22.56 8.02 -23.25
CA THR A 210 -21.19 8.23 -23.69
C THR A 210 -20.45 9.09 -22.68
N VAL A 211 -19.13 8.99 -22.73
CA VAL A 211 -18.22 9.85 -21.97
C VAL A 211 -18.49 11.34 -22.21
N VAL A 212 -18.97 11.72 -23.40
CA VAL A 212 -19.32 13.12 -23.74
C VAL A 212 -20.40 13.67 -22.82
N ASP A 213 -21.32 12.82 -22.38
CA ASP A 213 -22.46 13.19 -21.53
C ASP A 213 -22.02 13.57 -20.11
N LEU A 214 -20.83 13.12 -19.67
CA LEU A 214 -20.22 13.51 -18.40
C LEU A 214 -19.85 15.00 -18.32
N GLN A 215 -19.84 15.72 -19.44
CA GLN A 215 -19.65 17.18 -19.42
C GLN A 215 -20.88 17.93 -18.88
N LYS A 216 -22.03 17.26 -18.80
CA LYS A 216 -23.32 17.82 -18.40
C LYS A 216 -24.11 16.80 -17.56
N PRO A 217 -23.58 16.39 -16.39
CA PRO A 217 -24.20 15.35 -15.59
C PRO A 217 -25.60 15.77 -15.13
N GLY A 218 -26.61 14.94 -15.41
CA GLY A 218 -27.98 15.13 -14.92
C GLY A 218 -28.86 16.15 -15.69
N MET A 219 -28.53 16.44 -16.95
CA MET A 219 -29.48 17.07 -17.90
C MET A 219 -30.17 16.04 -18.78
#